data_AF-A0A485KI20-F1
#
_entry.id   AF-A0A485KI20-F1
#
_cell.length_a   1.000
_cell.length_b   1.000
_cell.length_c   1.000
_cell.angle_alpha   90.00
_cell.angle_beta   90.00
_cell.angle_gamma   90.00
#
_symmetry.space_group_name_H-M   'P 1'
#
loop_
_entity.id
_entity.type
_entity.pdbx_description
1 polymer ?
#
loop_
_entity_poly.entity_id
_entity_poly.type
_entity_poly.pdbx_seq_one_letter_code
_entity_poly.pdbx_strand_id
1 'polypeptide(L)'
;MQQPSKSPVESSTALPPVACPRRFPSMCVIPGCLNQVYAHNRCTKHGGRPRCQIDGCNSNARRFGVCWRHDIFKGPRAKCKWLGCDKAAHKNHLCARHGGAQYCLVQHCTSYARSRGVCKRHLVQPETSFGVDPIALEKGKVTLDVEDIHVLSYFLDVPLDVARVAEMC
;
A
#
# COMPACT_ATOMS: atom_id res chain seq x y z
N MET A 1 -2.00 48.15 -62.37
CA MET A 1 -1.39 47.24 -61.37
C MET A 1 -2.46 46.88 -60.36
N GLN A 2 -2.96 45.66 -60.42
CA GLN A 2 -4.16 45.23 -59.70
C GLN A 2 -3.87 45.01 -58.22
N GLN A 3 -4.74 45.49 -57.32
CA GLN A 3 -4.85 44.96 -55.96
C GLN A 3 -5.69 43.67 -55.99
N PRO A 4 -5.31 42.62 -55.25
CA PRO A 4 -6.22 41.53 -54.92
C PRO A 4 -6.98 41.82 -53.61
N SER A 5 -8.30 41.72 -53.75
CA SER A 5 -9.35 41.71 -52.72
C SER A 5 -9.03 41.00 -51.40
N LYS A 6 -9.46 41.62 -50.29
CA LYS A 6 -9.67 40.96 -48.99
C LYS A 6 -10.92 40.06 -49.07
N SER A 7 -10.87 38.88 -48.46
CA SER A 7 -12.04 38.03 -48.21
C SER A 7 -12.33 37.94 -46.70
N PRO A 8 -13.55 38.24 -46.22
CA PRO A 8 -14.09 37.59 -45.02
C PRO A 8 -14.43 36.12 -45.38
N VAL A 9 -14.87 35.21 -44.52
CA VAL A 9 -15.48 35.25 -43.18
C VAL A 9 -14.69 34.27 -42.25
N GLU A 10 -15.07 33.86 -41.04
CA GLU A 10 -16.31 33.97 -40.26
C GLU A 10 -16.02 34.09 -38.74
N SER A 11 -17.01 33.78 -37.91
CA SER A 11 -16.94 33.65 -36.45
C SER A 11 -17.66 32.35 -36.05
N SER A 12 -17.20 31.64 -35.02
CA SER A 12 -17.99 30.59 -34.35
C SER A 12 -17.51 30.32 -32.92
N THR A 13 -18.33 30.78 -31.98
CA THR A 13 -18.61 30.16 -30.66
C THR A 13 -17.45 29.51 -29.90
N ALA A 14 -16.82 30.30 -29.01
CA ALA A 14 -16.07 29.74 -27.89
C ALA A 14 -17.02 29.02 -26.90
N LEU A 15 -16.86 27.69 -26.78
CA LEU A 15 -17.50 26.91 -25.73
C LEU A 15 -16.97 27.32 -24.34
N PRO A 16 -17.78 27.22 -23.27
CA PRO A 16 -17.32 27.54 -21.92
C PRO A 16 -16.14 26.62 -21.51
N PRO A 17 -15.19 27.10 -20.68
CA PRO A 17 -14.07 26.29 -20.23
C PRO A 17 -14.58 25.15 -19.35
N VAL A 18 -14.67 23.95 -19.94
CA VAL A 18 -15.02 22.72 -19.22
C VAL A 18 -14.06 22.55 -18.05
N ALA A 19 -14.63 22.41 -16.84
CA ALA A 19 -13.87 22.30 -15.60
C ALA A 19 -12.74 21.26 -15.73
N CYS A 20 -11.53 21.63 -15.29
CA CYS A 20 -10.30 20.88 -15.58
C CYS A 20 -10.48 19.38 -15.29
N PRO A 21 -10.49 18.50 -16.31
CA PRO A 21 -10.55 17.07 -16.07
C PRO A 21 -9.31 16.67 -15.26
N ARG A 22 -9.48 15.73 -14.33
CA ARG A 22 -8.40 15.20 -13.49
C ARG A 22 -7.21 14.85 -14.38
N ARG A 23 -6.14 15.65 -14.32
CA ARG A 23 -5.02 15.55 -15.27
C ARG A 23 -4.34 14.21 -15.09
N PHE A 24 -4.62 13.27 -16.00
CA PHE A 24 -3.74 12.14 -16.23
C PHE A 24 -2.32 12.69 -16.40
N PRO A 25 -1.31 12.15 -15.69
CA PRO A 25 0.03 12.71 -15.78
C PRO A 25 0.53 12.67 -17.22
N SER A 26 1.03 13.79 -17.72
CA SER A 26 1.57 13.85 -19.08
C SER A 26 2.72 12.87 -19.24
N MET A 27 2.81 12.26 -20.42
CA MET A 27 3.88 11.33 -20.79
C MET A 27 5.10 12.07 -21.30
N CYS A 28 6.29 11.49 -21.12
CA CYS A 28 7.54 12.10 -21.54
C CYS A 28 7.56 12.35 -23.06
N VAL A 29 7.95 13.55 -23.48
CA VAL A 29 8.05 14.00 -24.89
C VAL A 29 9.03 13.22 -25.77
N ILE A 30 9.79 12.28 -25.20
CA ILE A 30 10.72 11.45 -25.96
C ILE A 30 9.93 10.29 -26.57
N PRO A 31 9.95 10.09 -27.90
CA PRO A 31 9.19 9.03 -28.55
C PRO A 31 9.53 7.66 -27.97
N GLY A 32 8.51 6.81 -27.81
CA GLY A 32 8.62 5.51 -27.14
C GLY A 32 8.78 5.55 -25.62
N CYS A 33 8.80 6.72 -24.97
CA CYS A 33 8.97 6.81 -23.52
C CYS A 33 7.65 6.79 -22.74
N LEU A 34 7.31 5.62 -22.18
CA LEU A 34 6.12 5.44 -21.33
C LEU A 34 6.28 5.98 -19.89
N ASN A 35 7.30 6.79 -19.60
CA ASN A 35 7.49 7.36 -18.26
C ASN A 35 6.73 8.69 -18.14
N GLN A 36 6.04 8.86 -17.01
CA GLN A 36 5.43 10.13 -16.59
C GLN A 36 6.44 11.29 -16.57
N VAL A 37 5.99 12.47 -16.99
CA VAL A 37 6.71 13.75 -16.88
C VAL A 37 6.96 14.10 -15.42
N TYR A 38 8.18 14.56 -15.14
CA TYR A 38 8.53 15.16 -13.85
C TYR A 38 8.58 16.69 -13.96
N ALA A 39 9.27 17.22 -14.98
CA ALA A 39 9.35 18.63 -15.29
C ALA A 39 9.72 18.81 -16.77
N HIS A 40 9.48 19.99 -17.35
CA HIS A 40 9.87 20.35 -18.72
C HIS A 40 9.42 19.32 -19.79
N ASN A 41 8.22 18.76 -19.64
CA ASN A 41 7.67 17.69 -20.49
C ASN A 41 8.56 16.44 -20.61
N ARG A 42 9.47 16.21 -19.65
CA ARG A 42 10.45 15.11 -19.64
C ARG A 42 10.36 14.31 -18.34
N CYS A 43 10.59 13.00 -18.42
CA CYS A 43 10.69 12.13 -17.25
C CYS A 43 12.05 12.27 -16.55
N THR A 44 12.19 11.68 -15.35
CA THR A 44 13.43 11.68 -14.56
C THR A 44 14.63 10.99 -15.24
N LYS A 45 14.40 10.15 -16.26
CA LYS A 45 15.47 9.56 -17.10
C LYS A 45 15.90 10.49 -18.23
N HIS A 46 14.99 11.31 -18.78
CA HIS A 46 15.19 12.12 -19.98
C HIS A 46 15.35 13.61 -19.70
N GLY A 47 15.93 13.98 -18.55
CA GLY A 47 16.25 15.38 -18.23
C GLY A 47 15.13 16.17 -17.52
N GLY A 48 14.07 15.50 -17.06
CA GLY A 48 13.10 16.10 -16.12
C GLY A 48 13.70 16.35 -14.72
N ARG A 49 14.92 15.86 -14.44
CA ARG A 49 15.69 16.22 -13.23
C ARG A 49 17.11 16.64 -13.62
N PRO A 50 17.72 17.60 -12.90
CA PRO A 50 19.11 17.96 -13.10
C PRO A 50 20.03 16.75 -12.85
N ARG A 51 21.16 16.72 -13.57
CA ARG A 51 22.22 15.72 -13.38
C ARG A 51 23.20 16.20 -12.31
N CYS A 52 23.97 15.26 -11.76
CA CYS A 52 25.07 15.55 -10.86
C CYS A 52 26.12 16.43 -11.57
N GLN A 53 26.56 17.51 -10.92
CA GLN A 53 27.61 18.41 -11.43
C GLN A 53 29.04 17.82 -11.35
N ILE A 54 29.19 16.52 -11.07
CA ILE A 54 30.50 15.86 -11.00
C ILE A 54 30.72 15.17 -12.34
N ASP A 55 31.88 15.41 -12.96
CA ASP A 55 32.22 14.85 -14.26
C ASP A 55 32.10 13.33 -14.31
N GLY A 56 31.61 12.83 -15.45
CA GLY A 56 31.28 11.41 -15.64
C GLY A 56 30.04 10.89 -14.87
N CYS A 57 29.39 11.71 -14.02
CA CYS A 57 28.29 11.22 -13.17
C CYS A 57 26.89 11.38 -13.79
N ASN A 58 26.43 10.35 -14.51
CA ASN A 58 25.07 10.28 -15.07
C ASN A 58 23.92 10.12 -14.03
N SER A 59 24.20 10.32 -12.74
CA SER A 59 23.18 10.22 -11.68
C SER A 59 22.37 11.51 -11.54
N ASN A 60 21.10 11.40 -11.18
CA ASN A 60 20.28 12.59 -10.91
C ASN A 60 20.77 13.32 -9.64
N ALA A 61 20.87 14.65 -9.71
CA ALA A 61 21.16 15.49 -8.58
C ALA A 61 20.02 15.47 -7.54
N ARG A 62 20.37 15.84 -6.30
CA ARG A 62 19.44 16.03 -5.18
C ARG A 62 19.55 17.47 -4.70
N ARG A 63 20.18 17.69 -3.55
CA ARG A 63 20.54 19.03 -3.04
C ARG A 63 21.94 19.39 -3.55
N PHE A 64 22.27 20.68 -3.54
CA PHE A 64 23.61 21.18 -3.88
C PHE A 64 24.15 20.72 -5.25
N GLY A 65 23.25 20.49 -6.23
CA GLY A 65 23.62 20.07 -7.59
C GLY A 65 24.28 18.67 -7.73
N VAL A 66 24.41 17.91 -6.63
CA VAL A 66 25.11 16.62 -6.61
C VAL A 66 24.18 15.44 -6.30
N CYS A 67 24.58 14.24 -6.73
CA CYS A 67 23.84 13.02 -6.43
C CYS A 67 24.14 12.50 -5.02
N TRP A 68 23.34 11.54 -4.53
CA TRP A 68 23.51 10.94 -3.19
C TRP A 68 24.89 10.32 -2.89
N ARG A 69 25.69 9.99 -3.93
CA ARG A 69 27.06 9.50 -3.77
C ARG A 69 28.09 10.61 -3.61
N HIS A 70 27.79 11.81 -4.10
CA HIS A 70 28.69 12.97 -4.14
C HIS A 70 28.22 14.11 -3.22
N ASP A 71 27.16 13.90 -2.46
CA ASP A 71 26.69 14.78 -1.39
C ASP A 71 27.64 14.67 -0.18
N ILE A 72 28.60 15.61 -0.09
CA ILE A 72 29.65 15.63 0.94
C ILE A 72 29.11 15.86 2.36
N PHE A 73 27.99 16.57 2.48
CA PHE A 73 27.33 16.82 3.78
C PHE A 73 26.67 15.56 4.34
N LYS A 74 26.51 14.52 3.51
CA LYS A 74 25.96 13.24 3.90
C LYS A 74 27.07 12.32 4.39
N GLY A 75 27.21 12.21 5.70
CA GLY A 75 28.14 11.28 6.36
C GLY A 75 28.02 9.81 5.93
N PRO A 76 28.94 8.94 6.40
CA PRO A 76 28.94 7.52 6.08
C PRO A 76 27.61 6.87 6.48
N ARG A 77 27.16 5.87 5.70
CA ARG A 77 26.00 5.08 6.12
C ARG A 77 26.38 4.32 7.40
N ALA A 78 25.62 4.50 8.47
CA ALA A 78 25.80 3.73 9.70
C ALA A 78 25.81 2.22 9.39
N LYS A 79 26.76 1.49 9.97
CA LYS A 79 26.78 0.03 9.97
C LYS A 79 25.79 -0.51 11.01
N CYS A 80 25.41 -1.77 10.86
CA CYS A 80 24.61 -2.49 11.83
C CYS A 80 25.34 -2.62 13.17
N LYS A 81 24.66 -2.30 14.28
CA LYS A 81 25.20 -2.39 15.66
C LYS A 81 25.56 -3.83 16.09
N TRP A 82 24.96 -4.83 15.46
CA TRP A 82 25.25 -6.25 15.71
C TRP A 82 26.72 -6.60 15.40
N LEU A 83 27.37 -7.31 16.32
CA LEU A 83 28.79 -7.68 16.23
C LEU A 83 29.11 -8.44 14.94
N GLY A 84 30.18 -8.05 14.24
CA GLY A 84 30.59 -8.69 12.97
C GLY A 84 29.65 -8.45 11.78
N CYS A 85 28.85 -7.37 11.78
CA CYS A 85 27.89 -7.10 10.70
C CYS A 85 28.13 -5.80 9.92
N ASP A 86 28.85 -5.88 8.79
CA ASP A 86 29.10 -4.74 7.89
C ASP A 86 27.91 -4.28 7.04
N LYS A 87 26.74 -4.90 7.19
CA LYS A 87 25.52 -4.46 6.49
C LYS A 87 25.09 -3.08 6.98
N ALA A 88 24.64 -2.23 6.06
CA ALA A 88 24.10 -0.92 6.40
C ALA A 88 22.91 -1.04 7.37
N ALA A 89 22.84 -0.12 8.33
CA ALA A 89 21.72 0.03 9.23
C ALA A 89 20.52 0.72 8.53
N HIS A 90 19.34 0.38 9.02
CA HIS A 90 18.06 1.02 8.69
C HIS A 90 17.50 1.66 9.96
N LYS A 91 16.40 1.13 10.53
CA LYS A 91 15.89 1.57 11.83
C LYS A 91 16.76 1.01 12.96
N ASN A 92 16.74 1.69 14.11
CA ASN A 92 17.34 1.23 15.38
C ASN A 92 18.84 0.85 15.29
N HIS A 93 19.58 1.45 14.35
CA HIS A 93 20.99 1.11 14.04
C HIS A 93 21.22 -0.36 13.63
N LEU A 94 20.19 -1.07 13.15
CA LEU A 94 20.26 -2.49 12.80
C LEU A 94 20.02 -2.70 11.30
N CYS A 95 20.59 -3.76 10.71
CA CYS A 95 20.27 -4.15 9.33
C CYS A 95 18.95 -4.93 9.26
N ALA A 96 18.37 -5.10 8.06
CA ALA A 96 17.08 -5.78 7.89
C ALA A 96 16.99 -7.16 8.57
N ARG A 97 18.07 -7.96 8.50
CA ARG A 97 18.16 -9.30 9.12
C ARG A 97 18.23 -9.26 10.65
N HIS A 98 18.78 -8.19 11.24
CA HIS A 98 19.02 -8.08 12.68
C HIS A 98 18.04 -7.11 13.36
N GLY A 99 16.83 -6.92 12.82
CA GLY A 99 15.77 -6.08 13.42
C GLY A 99 15.63 -4.65 12.86
N GLY A 100 16.42 -4.27 11.85
CA GLY A 100 16.29 -2.98 11.16
C GLY A 100 15.09 -2.87 10.20
N ALA A 101 14.39 -3.98 9.98
CA ALA A 101 13.16 -4.09 9.20
C ALA A 101 12.20 -5.06 9.90
N GLN A 102 10.90 -4.89 9.69
CA GLN A 102 9.87 -5.79 10.21
C GLN A 102 9.49 -6.82 9.14
N TYR A 103 9.22 -8.05 9.56
CA TYR A 103 8.55 -9.04 8.70
C TYR A 103 7.06 -8.71 8.56
N CYS A 104 6.41 -9.36 7.59
CA CYS A 104 4.99 -9.27 7.36
C CYS A 104 4.19 -9.90 8.52
N LEU A 105 3.14 -9.23 8.99
CA LEU A 105 2.29 -9.70 10.09
C LEU A 105 1.44 -10.95 9.74
N VAL A 106 1.15 -11.17 8.45
CA VAL A 106 0.47 -12.39 7.98
C VAL A 106 1.29 -13.63 8.33
N GLN A 107 0.65 -14.62 8.95
CA GLN A 107 1.30 -15.86 9.40
C GLN A 107 2.06 -16.57 8.27
N HIS A 108 3.16 -17.24 8.64
CA HIS A 108 4.10 -17.92 7.75
C HIS A 108 4.75 -17.04 6.64
N CYS A 109 4.54 -15.71 6.64
CA CYS A 109 5.10 -14.82 5.64
C CYS A 109 6.49 -14.30 6.02
N THR A 110 7.54 -14.94 5.50
CA THR A 110 8.96 -14.53 5.65
C THR A 110 9.33 -13.25 4.88
N SER A 111 8.39 -12.60 4.19
CA SER A 111 8.64 -11.39 3.41
C SER A 111 8.66 -10.13 4.30
N TYR A 112 9.59 -9.20 4.05
CA TYR A 112 9.62 -7.93 4.78
C TYR A 112 8.39 -7.05 4.52
N ALA A 113 7.88 -6.43 5.58
CA ALA A 113 6.83 -5.43 5.52
C ALA A 113 7.29 -4.17 4.75
N ARG A 114 6.34 -3.55 4.02
CA ARG A 114 6.58 -2.33 3.22
C ARG A 114 5.71 -1.15 3.68
N SER A 115 4.47 -1.42 4.06
CA SER A 115 3.54 -0.45 4.64
C SER A 115 2.57 -1.19 5.57
N ARG A 116 2.02 -0.52 6.59
CA ARG A 116 1.02 -1.08 7.53
C ARG A 116 1.35 -2.48 8.10
N GLY A 117 2.63 -2.80 8.31
CA GLY A 117 3.06 -4.12 8.83
C GLY A 117 2.98 -5.29 7.82
N VAL A 118 2.59 -5.06 6.57
CA VAL A 118 2.42 -6.12 5.55
C VAL A 118 3.37 -5.98 4.37
N CYS A 119 3.72 -7.09 3.72
CA CYS A 119 4.58 -7.09 2.53
C CYS A 119 3.79 -6.65 1.28
N LYS A 120 4.47 -6.36 0.15
CA LYS A 120 3.79 -5.89 -1.07
C LYS A 120 2.69 -6.85 -1.57
N ARG A 121 2.86 -8.17 -1.41
CA ARG A 121 1.85 -9.18 -1.80
C ARG A 121 0.60 -9.11 -0.93
N HIS A 122 0.74 -8.76 0.34
CA HIS A 122 -0.34 -8.64 1.32
C HIS A 122 -0.71 -7.17 1.59
N LEU A 123 -0.32 -6.26 0.68
CA LEU A 123 -0.70 -4.83 0.71
C LEU A 123 -1.97 -4.57 -0.13
N VAL A 124 -2.40 -5.55 -0.93
CA VAL A 124 -3.81 -5.67 -1.32
C VAL A 124 -4.59 -5.64 -0.01
N GLN A 125 -5.51 -4.70 0.13
CA GLN A 125 -6.31 -4.65 1.35
C GLN A 125 -7.14 -5.94 1.37
N PRO A 126 -7.35 -6.57 2.54
CA PRO A 126 -8.45 -7.49 2.66
C PRO A 126 -9.73 -6.66 2.54
N GLU A 127 -10.22 -6.50 1.31
CA GLU A 127 -11.65 -6.43 1.08
C GLU A 127 -12.24 -7.72 1.65
N THR A 128 -12.64 -7.63 2.93
CA THR A 128 -13.37 -8.65 3.71
C THR A 128 -12.74 -10.05 3.72
N SER A 129 -11.81 -10.31 4.64
CA SER A 129 -11.38 -11.69 4.97
C SER A 129 -11.35 -11.99 6.47
N PHE A 130 -12.34 -11.48 7.19
CA PHE A 130 -12.95 -12.19 8.32
C PHE A 130 -14.47 -12.01 8.20
N GLY A 131 -15.18 -13.12 7.95
CA GLY A 131 -16.63 -13.19 7.97
C GLY A 131 -17.17 -13.30 9.40
N VAL A 132 -16.83 -12.31 10.22
CA VAL A 132 -17.55 -11.90 11.42
C VAL A 132 -17.78 -10.41 11.17
N ASP A 133 -19.01 -9.93 11.02
CA ASP A 133 -20.15 -10.06 11.93
C ASP A 133 -21.40 -10.69 11.25
N PRO A 134 -22.38 -11.28 11.99
CA PRO A 134 -23.15 -10.56 13.01
C PRO A 134 -23.42 -11.35 14.30
N ILE A 135 -22.97 -10.84 15.45
CA ILE A 135 -23.78 -10.98 16.68
C ILE A 135 -24.79 -9.84 16.68
N ALA A 136 -25.87 -10.03 15.93
CA ALA A 136 -27.11 -9.35 16.25
C ALA A 136 -27.57 -9.90 17.60
N LEU A 137 -27.57 -9.05 18.64
CA LEU A 137 -28.18 -9.35 19.92
C LEU A 137 -29.70 -9.30 19.75
N GLU A 138 -30.26 -10.32 19.11
CA GLU A 138 -31.70 -10.56 19.08
C GLU A 138 -32.07 -11.68 20.05
N LYS A 139 -33.25 -11.54 20.64
CA LYS A 139 -33.62 -12.19 21.89
C LYS A 139 -33.82 -13.69 21.68
N GLY A 140 -33.30 -14.47 22.62
CA GLY A 140 -33.11 -15.90 22.41
C GLY A 140 -34.40 -16.72 22.29
N LYS A 141 -34.30 -17.78 21.49
CA LYS A 141 -34.98 -19.05 21.73
C LYS A 141 -34.18 -20.16 21.04
N VAL A 142 -33.51 -21.00 21.82
CA VAL A 142 -32.96 -22.27 21.32
C VAL A 142 -34.00 -23.34 21.63
N THR A 143 -34.54 -23.98 20.61
CA THR A 143 -35.29 -25.23 20.73
C THR A 143 -34.32 -26.36 20.43
N LEU A 144 -34.08 -27.22 21.42
CA LEU A 144 -33.34 -28.47 21.24
C LEU A 144 -34.33 -29.63 21.22
N ASP A 145 -34.06 -30.59 20.34
CA ASP A 145 -34.94 -31.71 20.08
C ASP A 145 -34.70 -32.84 21.10
N VAL A 146 -35.68 -33.72 21.28
CA VAL A 146 -35.73 -34.67 22.42
C VAL A 146 -34.59 -35.71 22.39
N GLU A 147 -33.88 -35.88 21.28
CA GLU A 147 -32.85 -36.91 21.10
C GLU A 147 -31.46 -36.52 21.68
N ASP A 148 -31.17 -35.23 21.88
CA ASP A 148 -29.86 -34.77 22.40
C ASP A 148 -29.67 -34.98 23.93
N ILE A 149 -30.73 -35.33 24.66
CA ILE A 149 -30.71 -35.46 26.13
C ILE A 149 -29.81 -36.62 26.60
N HIS A 150 -29.65 -37.68 25.80
CA HIS A 150 -28.86 -38.86 26.17
C HIS A 150 -27.34 -38.63 26.23
N VAL A 151 -26.82 -37.56 25.63
CA VAL A 151 -25.36 -37.29 25.65
C VAL A 151 -24.91 -36.66 26.97
N LEU A 152 -25.80 -35.92 27.65
CA LEU A 152 -25.48 -35.21 28.89
C LEU A 152 -25.53 -36.10 30.15
N SER A 153 -26.24 -37.23 30.13
CA SER A 153 -26.27 -38.16 31.26
C SER A 153 -24.97 -38.97 31.40
N TYR A 154 -24.20 -39.17 30.32
CA TYR A 154 -22.95 -39.93 30.35
C TYR A 154 -21.74 -39.13 30.91
N PHE A 155 -21.85 -37.80 31.02
CA PHE A 155 -20.70 -36.93 31.29
C PHE A 155 -20.63 -36.34 32.71
N LEU A 156 -21.61 -36.57 33.59
CA LEU A 156 -21.69 -35.87 34.88
C LEU A 156 -21.96 -36.73 36.13
N ASP A 157 -22.16 -38.05 36.03
CA ASP A 157 -22.32 -38.97 37.18
C ASP A 157 -23.29 -38.46 38.29
N VAL A 158 -24.36 -37.75 37.91
CA VAL A 158 -25.38 -37.26 38.85
C VAL A 158 -26.53 -38.27 38.95
N PRO A 159 -26.74 -38.94 40.10
CA PRO A 159 -27.90 -39.80 40.30
C PRO A 159 -29.16 -38.94 40.47
N LEU A 160 -29.93 -38.77 39.39
CA LEU A 160 -31.26 -38.19 39.44
C LEU A 160 -32.28 -39.25 39.87
N ASP A 161 -32.74 -39.15 41.11
CA ASP A 161 -33.81 -39.98 41.66
C ASP A 161 -35.12 -39.71 40.90
N VAL A 162 -35.69 -40.74 40.26
CA VAL A 162 -36.74 -40.63 39.23
C VAL A 162 -38.14 -40.52 39.86
N ALA A 163 -38.26 -39.76 40.95
CA ALA A 163 -39.40 -39.79 41.86
C ALA A 163 -40.38 -38.60 41.73
N ARG A 164 -40.27 -37.76 40.68
CA ARG A 164 -41.22 -36.64 40.50
C ARG A 164 -41.49 -36.16 39.07
N VAL A 165 -41.61 -37.09 38.11
CA VAL A 165 -42.25 -36.82 36.81
C VAL A 165 -43.72 -37.26 36.88
N ALA A 166 -44.54 -36.46 37.56
CA ALA A 166 -46.00 -36.57 37.56
C ALA A 166 -46.61 -35.20 37.86
N GLU A 167 -47.68 -34.87 37.13
CA GLU A 167 -48.48 -33.64 37.22
C GLU A 167 -47.77 -32.32 36.85
N MET A 168 -47.90 -31.91 35.58
CA MET A 168 -48.92 -30.92 35.22
C MET A 168 -49.12 -30.88 33.70
N CYS A 169 -50.38 -30.64 33.29
CA CYS A 169 -50.84 -30.59 31.90
C CYS A 169 -50.44 -29.29 31.18
#